data_AF-A0A1C6IUI2-F1
#
_entry.id   AF-A0A1C6IUI2-F1
#
_cell.length_a   1.000
_cell.length_b   1.000
_cell.length_c   1.000
_cell.angle_alpha   90.00
_cell.angle_beta   90.00
_cell.angle_gamma   90.00
#
_symmetry.space_group_name_H-M   'P 1'
#
loop_
_entity.id
_entity.type
_entity.pdbx_description
1 polymer ?
#
loop_
_entity_poly.entity_id
_entity_poly.type
_entity_poly.pdbx_seq_one_letter_code
_entity_poly.pdbx_strand_id
1 'polypeptide(L)'
;MRDYEELTSEWEELLEVLRCGQADLDAVKHLIFDTYHFLKNDLKGDSVSRNRLELYKYISQACRSLYLDYPLGMKKSDSLAFFEFASGLCFVFETGFVGYEGNSMRVDFYSSMGFDNSEADMTSYESFEKDFELQVGI
;
A
#
# COMPACT_ATOMS: atom_id res chain seq x y z
N MET A 1 22.45 -7.71 0.37
CA MET A 1 21.04 -7.38 0.65
C MET A 1 20.97 -5.88 0.63
N ARG A 2 20.15 -5.30 -0.25
CA ARG A 2 20.07 -3.85 -0.40
C ARG A 2 19.47 -3.23 0.85
N ASP A 3 19.89 -2.02 1.19
CA ASP A 3 19.37 -1.33 2.36
C ASP A 3 18.07 -0.55 2.02
N TYR A 4 17.40 -0.07 3.07
CA TYR A 4 16.11 0.60 2.95
C TYR A 4 16.18 1.91 2.18
N GLU A 5 17.25 2.69 2.38
CA GLU A 5 17.38 4.03 1.82
C GLU A 5 17.60 3.94 0.32
N GLU A 6 18.46 3.01 -0.11
CA GLU A 6 18.66 2.70 -1.53
C GLU A 6 17.37 2.30 -2.23
N LEU A 7 16.62 1.34 -1.66
CA LEU A 7 15.36 0.88 -2.26
C LEU A 7 14.32 2.00 -2.34
N THR A 8 14.21 2.81 -1.29
CA THR A 8 13.25 3.91 -1.23
C THR A 8 13.56 4.97 -2.30
N SER A 9 14.84 5.33 -2.46
CA SER A 9 15.29 6.26 -3.50
C SER A 9 15.01 5.73 -4.90
N GLU A 10 15.26 4.45 -5.16
CA GLU A 10 15.01 3.87 -6.50
C GLU A 10 13.53 3.76 -6.84
N TRP A 11 12.66 3.51 -5.85
CA TRP A 11 11.22 3.57 -6.06
C TRP A 11 10.74 4.99 -6.37
N GLU A 12 11.30 6.00 -5.70
CA GLU A 12 11.04 7.40 -6.01
C GLU A 12 11.48 7.77 -7.44
N GLU A 13 12.71 7.39 -7.83
CA GLU A 13 13.22 7.60 -9.18
C GLU A 13 12.36 6.88 -10.23
N LEU A 14 11.92 5.65 -9.94
CA LEU A 14 11.02 4.91 -10.82
C LEU A 14 9.70 5.66 -11.04
N LEU A 15 9.14 6.32 -10.03
CA LEU A 15 7.90 7.10 -10.20
C LEU A 15 8.07 8.21 -11.24
N GLU A 16 9.20 8.92 -11.22
CA GLU A 16 9.47 9.97 -12.21
C GLU A 16 9.64 9.37 -13.61
N VAL A 17 10.30 8.22 -13.72
CA VAL A 17 10.42 7.48 -14.99
C VAL A 17 9.05 6.99 -15.50
N LEU A 18 8.18 6.46 -14.63
CA LEU A 18 6.85 6.00 -15.02
C LEU A 18 5.96 7.17 -15.49
N ARG A 19 6.20 8.39 -14.99
CA ARG A 19 5.43 9.59 -15.35
C ARG A 19 5.87 10.23 -16.66
N CYS A 20 7.18 10.34 -16.90
CA CYS A 20 7.70 11.13 -18.03
C CYS A 20 8.79 10.46 -18.86
N GLY A 21 9.26 9.28 -18.47
CA GLY A 21 10.37 8.58 -19.10
C GLY A 21 9.96 7.27 -19.77
N GLN A 22 10.96 6.60 -20.33
CA GLN A 22 10.86 5.22 -20.78
C GLN A 22 11.50 4.32 -19.73
N ALA A 23 10.69 3.45 -19.12
CA ALA A 23 11.16 2.53 -18.09
C ALA A 23 12.00 1.39 -18.68
N ASP A 24 13.15 1.12 -18.07
CA ASP A 24 13.91 -0.09 -18.31
C ASP A 24 13.22 -1.26 -17.60
N LEU A 25 12.70 -2.20 -18.39
CA LEU A 25 11.93 -3.35 -17.90
C LEU A 25 12.77 -4.24 -16.97
N ASP A 26 14.06 -4.40 -17.24
CA ASP A 26 14.91 -5.26 -16.41
C ASP A 26 15.26 -4.57 -15.10
N ALA A 27 15.47 -3.25 -15.11
CA ALA A 27 15.63 -2.47 -13.88
C ALA A 27 14.38 -2.56 -12.97
N VAL A 28 13.18 -2.44 -13.54
CA VAL A 28 11.92 -2.58 -12.78
C VAL A 28 11.78 -3.97 -12.16
N LYS A 29 12.10 -5.03 -12.91
CA LYS A 29 12.09 -6.41 -12.37
C LYS A 29 13.04 -6.57 -11.20
N HIS A 30 14.28 -6.08 -11.35
CA HIS A 30 15.28 -6.17 -10.31
C HIS A 30 14.87 -5.40 -9.06
N LEU A 31 14.34 -4.19 -9.21
CA LEU A 31 13.84 -3.40 -8.07
C LEU A 31 12.71 -4.13 -7.32
N ILE A 32 11.74 -4.68 -8.03
CA ILE A 32 10.63 -5.46 -7.43
C ILE A 32 11.18 -6.68 -6.68
N PHE A 33 12.09 -7.44 -7.31
CA PHE A 33 12.69 -8.65 -6.73
C PHE A 33 13.52 -8.34 -5.47
N ASP A 34 14.36 -7.31 -5.53
CA ASP A 34 15.19 -6.87 -4.40
C ASP A 34 14.32 -6.37 -3.26
N THR A 35 13.25 -5.64 -3.57
CA THR A 35 12.27 -5.16 -2.57
C THR A 35 11.59 -6.33 -1.88
N TYR A 36 11.14 -7.35 -2.62
CA TYR A 36 10.57 -8.57 -2.02
C TYR A 36 11.54 -9.23 -1.04
N HIS A 37 12.80 -9.41 -1.45
CA HIS A 37 13.81 -10.04 -0.60
C HIS A 37 14.19 -9.20 0.62
N PHE A 38 14.21 -7.88 0.47
CA PHE A 38 14.37 -6.96 1.60
C PHE A 38 13.21 -7.12 2.59
N LEU A 39 11.96 -7.02 2.13
CA LEU A 39 10.78 -7.15 2.98
C LEU A 39 10.74 -8.51 3.69
N LYS A 40 11.01 -9.61 2.96
CA LYS A 40 11.07 -10.95 3.55
C LYS A 40 12.09 -11.08 4.70
N ASN A 41 13.19 -10.32 4.65
CA ASN A 41 14.26 -10.38 5.64
C ASN A 41 14.11 -9.35 6.76
N ASP A 42 13.56 -8.16 6.47
CA ASP A 42 13.37 -7.02 7.40
C ASP A 42 12.09 -7.17 8.23
N LEU A 43 11.01 -7.72 7.64
CA LEU A 43 9.74 -8.00 8.31
C LEU A 43 9.87 -9.22 9.25
N LYS A 44 10.57 -9.02 10.37
CA LYS A 44 10.63 -9.97 11.48
C LYS A 44 9.78 -9.46 12.62
N GLY A 45 8.48 -9.74 12.56
CA GLY A 45 7.53 -9.37 13.61
C GLY A 45 6.16 -9.05 13.05
N ASP A 46 5.21 -8.76 13.94
CA ASP A 46 3.82 -8.47 13.58
C ASP A 46 3.60 -6.99 13.21
N SER A 47 4.67 -6.19 13.12
CA SER A 47 4.61 -4.75 12.87
C SER A 47 5.78 -4.24 12.02
N VAL A 48 5.52 -3.15 11.30
CA VAL A 48 6.49 -2.42 10.48
C VAL A 48 6.64 -1.02 11.03
N SER A 49 7.88 -0.58 11.19
CA SER A 49 8.17 0.76 11.68
C SER A 49 7.63 1.85 10.71
N ARG A 50 7.11 2.94 11.27
CA ARG A 50 6.54 4.08 10.52
C ARG A 50 7.47 4.63 9.45
N ASN A 51 8.79 4.59 9.69
CA ASN A 51 9.79 5.02 8.73
C ASN A 51 9.79 4.19 7.44
N ARG A 52 9.20 2.99 7.41
CA ARG A 52 9.07 2.13 6.22
C ARG A 52 7.82 2.42 5.38
N LEU A 53 6.89 3.25 5.88
CA LEU A 53 5.67 3.59 5.14
C LEU A 53 5.96 4.44 3.89
N GLU A 54 7.13 5.08 3.83
CA GLU A 54 7.55 5.85 2.66
C GLU A 54 7.81 4.94 1.45
N LEU A 55 8.52 3.82 1.65
CA LEU A 55 8.66 2.79 0.63
C LEU A 55 7.29 2.24 0.18
N TYR A 56 6.39 1.93 1.13
CA TYR A 56 5.03 1.49 0.81
C TYR A 56 4.24 2.52 -0.02
N LYS A 57 4.34 3.81 0.33
CA LYS A 57 3.73 4.91 -0.42
C LYS A 57 4.22 4.92 -1.87
N TYR A 58 5.53 4.80 -2.11
CA TYR A 58 6.06 4.84 -3.46
C TYR A 58 5.67 3.61 -4.30
N ILE A 59 5.69 2.41 -3.71
CA ILE A 59 5.20 1.20 -4.38
C ILE A 59 3.71 1.36 -4.74
N SER A 60 2.89 1.87 -3.83
CA SER A 60 1.45 2.09 -4.07
C SER A 60 1.19 3.11 -5.18
N GLN A 61 1.99 4.18 -5.24
CA GLN A 61 1.93 5.15 -6.34
C GLN A 61 2.35 4.53 -7.67
N ALA A 62 3.36 3.67 -7.67
CA ALA A 62 3.82 2.96 -8.86
C ALA A 62 2.74 1.99 -9.37
N CYS A 63 2.06 1.27 -8.47
CA CYS A 63 0.91 0.43 -8.81
C CYS A 63 -0.16 1.20 -9.56
N ARG A 64 -0.49 2.42 -9.10
CA ARG A 64 -1.45 3.29 -9.78
C ARG A 64 -0.99 3.63 -11.20
N SER A 65 0.26 4.07 -11.36
CA SER A 65 0.83 4.43 -12.67
C SER A 65 0.85 3.24 -13.63
N LEU A 66 1.23 2.06 -13.14
CA LEU A 66 1.30 0.82 -13.93
C LEU A 66 -0.09 0.31 -14.37
N TYR A 67 -1.13 0.55 -13.56
CA TYR A 67 -2.48 0.07 -13.85
C TYR A 67 -3.32 1.06 -14.67
N LEU A 68 -3.29 2.34 -14.32
CA LEU A 68 -4.15 3.37 -14.90
C LEU A 68 -3.48 4.16 -16.02
N ASP A 69 -2.22 4.57 -15.80
CA ASP A 69 -1.58 5.56 -16.67
C ASP A 69 -0.87 4.93 -17.87
N TYR A 70 -0.47 3.65 -17.76
CA TYR A 70 0.29 2.89 -18.77
C TYR A 70 1.54 3.65 -19.24
N PRO A 71 2.67 3.50 -18.52
CA PRO A 71 3.89 4.28 -18.73
C PRO A 71 4.33 4.35 -20.19
N LEU A 72 4.87 5.51 -20.58
CA LEU A 72 5.30 5.76 -21.94
C LEU A 72 6.36 4.72 -22.37
N GLY A 73 6.15 4.12 -23.54
CA GLY A 73 7.09 3.11 -24.09
C GLY A 73 6.99 1.72 -23.47
N MET A 74 6.10 1.50 -22.48
CA MET A 74 5.84 0.19 -21.90
C MET A 74 4.62 -0.46 -22.57
N LYS A 75 4.72 -1.74 -22.92
CA LYS A 75 3.53 -2.48 -23.40
C LYS A 75 2.55 -2.65 -22.25
N LYS A 76 1.25 -2.59 -22.55
CA LYS A 76 0.19 -2.81 -21.56
C LYS A 76 0.33 -4.16 -20.82
N SER A 77 0.70 -5.23 -21.52
CA SER A 77 0.96 -6.54 -20.90
C SER A 77 2.05 -6.48 -19.83
N ASP A 78 3.13 -5.77 -20.11
CA ASP A 78 4.30 -5.68 -19.24
C ASP A 78 3.97 -4.79 -18.04
N SER A 79 3.26 -3.69 -18.28
CA SER A 79 2.72 -2.79 -17.25
C SER A 79 1.80 -3.51 -16.27
N LEU A 80 0.87 -4.33 -16.77
CA LEU A 80 -0.02 -5.12 -15.93
C LEU A 80 0.72 -6.21 -15.15
N ALA A 81 1.70 -6.88 -15.75
CA ALA A 81 2.52 -7.85 -15.03
C ALA A 81 3.30 -7.18 -13.88
N PHE A 82 3.91 -6.01 -14.11
CA PHE A 82 4.57 -5.27 -13.05
C PHE A 82 3.62 -4.76 -11.98
N PHE A 83 2.42 -4.33 -12.37
CA PHE A 83 1.37 -3.99 -11.41
C PHE A 83 1.03 -5.18 -10.51
N GLU A 84 0.84 -6.38 -11.05
CA GLU A 84 0.55 -7.57 -10.25
C GLU A 84 1.65 -7.84 -9.23
N PHE A 85 2.93 -7.80 -9.63
CA PHE A 85 4.04 -8.01 -8.70
C PHE A 85 4.18 -6.89 -7.67
N ALA A 86 4.07 -5.62 -8.08
CA ALA A 86 4.14 -4.48 -7.17
C ALA A 86 2.95 -4.46 -6.19
N SER A 87 1.76 -4.85 -6.63
CA SER A 87 0.60 -5.04 -5.76
C SER A 87 0.81 -6.17 -4.75
N GLY A 88 1.53 -7.23 -5.15
CA GLY A 88 1.98 -8.27 -4.24
C GLY A 88 2.93 -7.76 -3.15
N LEU A 89 3.78 -6.76 -3.44
CA LEU A 89 4.61 -6.10 -2.44
C LEU A 89 3.75 -5.27 -1.46
N CYS A 90 2.77 -4.52 -1.95
CA CYS A 90 1.79 -3.83 -1.11
C CYS A 90 1.06 -4.83 -0.20
N PHE A 91 0.65 -5.98 -0.74
CA PHE A 91 0.03 -7.04 0.03
C PHE A 91 0.97 -7.61 1.10
N VAL A 92 2.26 -7.80 0.81
CA VAL A 92 3.25 -8.25 1.81
C VAL A 92 3.40 -7.25 2.94
N PHE A 93 3.38 -5.94 2.63
CA PHE A 93 3.23 -4.92 3.66
C PHE A 93 1.93 -5.18 4.43
N GLU A 94 0.77 -5.02 3.79
CA GLU A 94 -0.57 -5.06 4.40
C GLU A 94 -0.89 -6.33 5.20
N THR A 95 -0.44 -7.51 4.76
CA THR A 95 -0.74 -8.81 5.38
C THR A 95 0.36 -9.38 6.25
N GLY A 96 1.58 -8.85 6.15
CA GLY A 96 2.58 -9.02 7.20
C GLY A 96 2.13 -8.41 8.55
N PHE A 97 1.13 -7.51 8.53
CA PHE A 97 0.51 -6.89 9.70
C PHE A 97 -0.71 -7.67 10.22
N VAL A 98 -0.52 -8.69 11.06
CA VAL A 98 -1.62 -9.25 11.89
C VAL A 98 -1.63 -8.67 13.31
N GLY A 99 -0.76 -7.69 13.63
CA GLY A 99 -0.72 -7.00 14.92
C GLY A 99 -1.03 -5.50 14.82
N TYR A 100 -2.22 -5.08 15.22
CA TYR A 100 -2.60 -3.68 15.35
C TYR A 100 -1.92 -3.05 16.58
N GLU A 101 -1.00 -2.10 16.40
CA GLU A 101 -0.80 -1.02 17.39
C GLU A 101 -1.47 0.28 16.89
N GLY A 102 -2.37 0.79 17.72
CA GLY A 102 -2.73 2.21 17.93
C GLY A 102 -3.29 3.05 16.78
N ASN A 103 -2.74 2.98 15.57
CA ASN A 103 -3.03 3.93 14.47
C ASN A 103 -2.70 3.33 13.08
N SER A 104 -3.35 2.23 12.67
CA SER A 104 -3.23 1.70 11.32
C SER A 104 -4.22 2.38 10.36
N MET A 105 -3.74 2.99 9.27
CA MET A 105 -4.60 3.37 8.15
C MET A 105 -4.94 2.13 7.32
N ARG A 106 -6.23 1.94 7.07
CA ARG A 106 -6.74 0.96 6.11
C ARG A 106 -6.45 1.49 4.71
N VAL A 107 -5.46 0.94 4.01
CA VAL A 107 -5.17 1.33 2.63
C VAL A 107 -5.87 0.36 1.71
N ASP A 108 -7.14 0.63 1.50
CA ASP A 108 -7.96 -0.14 0.60
C ASP A 108 -7.77 0.35 -0.85
N PHE A 109 -6.81 -0.24 -1.56
CA PHE A 109 -6.93 -0.34 -3.03
C PHE A 109 -7.77 -1.57 -3.46
N TYR A 110 -8.22 -2.39 -2.51
CA TYR A 110 -9.10 -3.55 -2.72
C TYR A 110 -10.45 -3.55 -1.95
N SER A 111 -10.85 -2.53 -1.17
CA SER A 111 -12.19 -2.54 -0.53
C SER A 111 -13.35 -2.03 -1.38
N SER A 112 -13.31 -2.29 -2.68
CA SER A 112 -14.51 -2.17 -3.51
C SER A 112 -14.98 -3.52 -4.03
N MET A 113 -15.31 -4.44 -3.11
CA MET A 113 -16.50 -5.26 -3.28
C MET A 113 -17.23 -5.31 -1.96
N GLY A 114 -18.34 -4.57 -1.91
CA GLY A 114 -19.33 -4.74 -0.85
C GLY A 114 -19.88 -6.16 -0.84
N PHE A 115 -20.49 -6.47 0.31
CA PHE A 115 -21.15 -7.70 0.74
C PHE A 115 -20.27 -8.70 1.50
N ASP A 116 -20.37 -8.65 2.84
CA ASP A 116 -21.26 -9.59 3.53
C ASP A 116 -21.82 -8.98 4.84
N ASN A 117 -23.10 -8.63 4.79
CA ASN A 117 -24.13 -8.62 5.84
C ASN A 117 -23.75 -8.40 7.32
N SER A 118 -23.87 -7.16 7.76
CA SER A 118 -25.03 -6.69 8.54
C SER A 118 -24.92 -5.16 8.60
N GLU A 119 -25.99 -4.43 8.33
CA GLU A 119 -26.08 -3.01 8.62
C GLU A 119 -25.43 -2.74 9.97
N ALA A 120 -24.39 -1.90 10.01
CA ALA A 120 -23.92 -1.38 11.27
C ALA A 120 -25.11 -0.60 11.84
N ASP A 121 -25.80 -1.23 12.79
CA ASP A 121 -26.93 -0.68 13.48
C ASP A 121 -26.47 0.57 14.26
N MET A 122 -26.62 1.72 13.61
CA MET A 122 -26.25 3.03 14.13
C MET A 122 -27.13 3.46 15.31
N THR A 123 -28.14 2.68 15.70
CA THR A 123 -28.96 2.98 16.90
C THR A 123 -28.13 3.01 18.19
N SER A 124 -27.00 2.30 18.23
CA SER A 124 -26.06 2.36 19.34
C SER A 124 -25.36 3.72 19.46
N TYR A 125 -25.13 4.41 18.34
CA TYR A 125 -24.51 5.73 18.30
C TYR A 125 -25.51 6.83 18.70
N GLU A 126 -26.75 6.76 18.20
CA GLU A 126 -27.81 7.70 18.59
C GLU A 126 -28.21 7.58 20.07
N SER A 127 -28.17 6.36 20.61
CA SER A 127 -28.41 6.11 22.04
C SER A 127 -27.27 6.65 22.90
N PHE A 128 -26.03 6.51 22.42
CA PHE A 128 -24.84 7.03 23.09
C PHE A 128 -24.81 8.58 23.11
N GLU A 129 -25.15 9.24 22.00
CA GLU A 129 -25.25 10.71 21.96
C GLU A 129 -26.29 11.24 22.95
N LYS A 130 -27.47 10.62 23.01
CA LYS A 130 -28.52 11.01 23.98
C LYS A 130 -28.09 10.85 25.43
N ASP A 131 -27.46 9.73 25.76
CA ASP A 131 -26.97 9.49 27.13
C ASP A 131 -25.84 10.46 27.51
N PHE A 132 -25.02 10.86 26.54
CA PHE A 132 -23.95 11.82 26.75
C PHE A 132 -24.49 13.25 26.96
N GLU A 133 -25.45 13.69 26.15
CA GLU A 133 -26.10 15.01 26.33
C GLU A 133 -26.82 15.12 27.69
N LEU A 134 -27.49 14.04 28.12
CA LEU A 134 -28.15 13.97 29.44
C LEU A 134 -27.17 14.07 30.62
N GLN A 135 -25.94 13.58 30.48
CA GLN A 135 -24.92 13.64 31.53
C GLN A 135 -24.15 14.96 31.57
N VAL A 136 -24.07 15.67 30.44
CA VAL A 136 -23.29 16.93 30.31
C VAL A 136 -24.13 18.17 30.58
N GLY A 137 -25.46 18.05 30.72
CA GLY A 137 -26.30 19.12 31.24
C GLY A 137 -26.38 20.33 30.30
N ILE A 138 -26.89 20.11 29.10
CA ILE A 138 -27.58 21.14 28.30
C ILE A 138 -29.07 20.81 28.30
#